data_AF-A0A0G4MUY4-F1
#
_entry.id   AF-A0A0G4MUY4-F1
#
_cell.length_a   1.000
_cell.length_b   1.000
_cell.length_c   1.000
_cell.angle_alpha   90.00
_cell.angle_beta   90.00
_cell.angle_gamma   90.00
#
_symmetry.space_group_name_H-M   'P 1'
#
loop_
_entity.id
_entity.type
_entity.pdbx_description
1 polymer ?
#
loop_
_entity_poly.entity_id
_entity_poly.type
_entity_poly.pdbx_seq_one_letter_code
_entity_poly.pdbx_strand_id
1 'polypeptide(L)' 'VGAHFDTATGRWNVRTADGRVTKARFLVLGTGFAARRYIPDWPGMDKFKGVVHHSSFWPDEEVNVKNKRCAVI' A
#
# COMPACT_ATOMS: atom_id res chain seq x y z
N VAL A 1 -1.76 -11.53 -7.25
CA VAL A 1 -1.71 -10.29 -8.06
C VAL A 1 -0.44 -10.31 -8.88
N GLY A 2 -0.47 -9.89 -10.13
CA GLY A 2 0.75 -9.81 -10.96
C GLY A 2 0.47 -9.53 -12.43
N ALA A 3 1.53 -9.28 -13.18
CA ALA A 3 1.49 -9.10 -14.62
C ALA A 3 2.64 -9.89 -15.26
N HIS A 4 2.36 -10.58 -16.36
CA HIS A 4 3.38 -11.22 -17.19
C HIS A 4 3.14 -10.89 -18.66
N PHE A 5 4.23 -10.71 -19.41
CA PHE A 5 4.16 -10.49 -20.85
C PHE A 5 4.19 -11.83 -21.57
N ASP A 6 3.19 -12.09 -22.39
CA ASP A 6 3.11 -13.24 -23.29
C ASP A 6 3.66 -12.83 -24.66
N THR A 7 4.84 -13.36 -24.99
CA THR A 7 5.57 -13.05 -26.23
C THR A 7 4.92 -13.67 -27.46
N ALA A 8 4.18 -14.78 -27.32
CA ALA A 8 3.51 -15.43 -28.45
C ALA A 8 2.32 -14.60 -28.94
N THR A 9 1.60 -13.95 -28.02
CA THR A 9 0.45 -13.10 -28.37
C THR A 9 0.76 -11.61 -28.41
N GLY A 10 1.96 -11.20 -27.96
CA GLY A 10 2.37 -9.80 -27.87
C GLY A 10 1.51 -9.00 -26.87
N ARG A 11 1.08 -9.63 -25.78
CA ARG A 11 0.13 -9.04 -24.81
C ARG A 11 0.54 -9.30 -23.37
N TRP A 12 0.21 -8.35 -22.51
CA TRP A 12 0.25 -8.51 -21.06
C TRP A 12 -0.98 -9.28 -20.58
N ASN A 13 -0.75 -10.24 -19.68
CA ASN A 13 -1.77 -10.91 -18.89
C ASN A 13 -1.67 -10.36 -17.45
N VAL A 14 -2.69 -9.62 -17.01
CA VAL A 14 -2.71 -8.93 -15.71
C VAL A 14 -3.77 -9.57 -14.82
N ARG A 15 -3.40 -9.92 -13.59
CA ARG A 15 -4.27 -10.51 -12.57
C ARG A 15 -4.43 -9.59 -11.37
N THR A 16 -5.67 -9.24 -11.05
CA THR A 16 -6.06 -8.45 -9.89
C THR A 16 -6.20 -9.30 -8.62
N ALA A 17 -6.33 -8.67 -7.46
CA ALA A 17 -6.43 -9.36 -6.17
C ALA A 17 -7.72 -10.18 -6.03
N ASP A 18 -8.79 -9.72 -6.64
CA ASP A 18 -10.10 -10.40 -6.72
C ASP A 18 -10.15 -11.53 -7.77
N GLY A 19 -9.01 -11.89 -8.35
CA GLY A 19 -8.89 -13.03 -9.26
C GLY A 19 -9.21 -12.76 -10.73
N ARG A 20 -9.77 -11.59 -11.09
CA ARG A 20 -10.01 -11.23 -12.50
C ARG A 20 -8.70 -11.19 -13.29
N VAL A 21 -8.81 -11.50 -14.58
CA VAL A 21 -7.68 -11.49 -15.52
C VAL A 21 -8.07 -10.66 -16.74
N THR A 22 -7.18 -9.75 -17.13
CA THR A 22 -7.33 -8.94 -18.36
C THR A 22 -6.11 -9.11 -19.25
N LYS A 23 -6.34 -9.02 -20.57
CA LYS A 23 -5.29 -8.99 -21.58
C LYS A 23 -5.17 -7.61 -22.20
N ALA A 24 -3.97 -7.05 -22.27
CA ALA A 24 -3.72 -5.73 -22.85
C ALA A 24 -2.49 -5.75 -23.77
N ARG A 25 -2.51 -4.94 -24.84
CA ARG A 25 -1.33 -4.81 -25.72
C ARG A 25 -0.23 -3.97 -25.06
N PHE A 26 -0.63 -2.93 -24.33
CA PHE A 26 0.25 -2.05 -23.58
C PHE A 26 -0.15 -2.05 -22.11
N LEU A 27 0.84 -1.96 -21.22
CA LEU A 27 0.64 -1.83 -19.78
C LEU A 27 1.36 -0.55 -19.32
N VAL A 28 0.58 0.47 -18.95
CA VAL A 28 1.11 1.74 -18.43
C VAL A 28 0.99 1.73 -16.92
N LEU A 29 2.12 1.83 -16.21
CA LEU A 29 2.17 1.75 -14.75
C LEU A 29 2.13 3.16 -14.12
N GLY A 30 0.92 3.67 -13.85
CA GLY A 30 0.70 4.92 -13.13
C GLY A 30 0.59 4.75 -11.61
N THR A 31 1.51 4.01 -10.98
CA THR A 31 1.37 3.59 -9.56
C THR A 31 1.84 4.63 -8.54
N GLY A 32 2.56 5.67 -8.97
CA GLY A 32 3.07 6.74 -8.11
C GLY A 32 4.25 6.30 -7.22
N PHE A 33 4.97 7.28 -6.65
CA PHE A 33 6.16 7.00 -5.84
C PHE A 33 5.84 6.52 -4.41
N ALA A 34 4.67 6.88 -3.87
CA ALA A 34 4.27 6.59 -2.49
C ALA A 34 3.56 5.23 -2.31
N ALA A 35 3.58 4.36 -3.33
CA ALA A 35 2.79 3.13 -3.37
C ALA A 35 3.19 2.12 -2.27
N ARG A 36 4.47 2.07 -1.90
CA ARG A 36 4.98 1.16 -0.86
C ARG A 36 5.46 1.96 0.34
N ARG A 37 4.74 1.88 1.45
CA ARG A 37 5.16 2.47 2.72
C ARG A 37 6.38 1.75 3.30
N TYR A 38 7.15 2.47 4.12
CA TYR A 38 8.21 1.93 4.94
C TYR A 38 7.87 2.14 6.41
N ILE A 39 7.93 1.07 7.20
CA ILE A 39 7.85 1.12 8.65
C ILE A 39 9.09 0.36 9.14
N PRO A 40 9.99 0.99 9.91
CA PRO A 40 11.14 0.28 10.46
C PRO A 40 10.70 -0.90 11.33
N ASP A 41 11.53 -1.93 11.39
CA ASP A 41 11.32 -3.05 12.30
C ASP A 41 11.72 -2.64 13.73
N TRP A 42 10.85 -1.88 14.39
CA TRP A 42 11.05 -1.44 15.77
C TRP A 42 10.65 -2.55 16.75
N PRO A 43 11.60 -3.12 17.52
CA PRO A 43 11.28 -4.15 18.49
C PRO A 43 10.29 -3.64 19.56
N GLY A 44 9.20 -4.38 19.78
CA GLY A 44 8.18 -4.03 20.77
C GLY A 44 7.16 -2.99 20.29
N MET A 45 7.16 -2.61 19.01
CA MET A 45 6.14 -1.72 18.43
C MET A 45 4.72 -2.27 18.64
N ASP A 46 4.55 -3.60 18.57
CA ASP A 46 3.31 -4.34 18.84
C ASP A 46 2.83 -4.21 20.31
N LYS A 47 3.73 -3.88 21.24
CA LYS A 47 3.42 -3.72 22.68
C LYS A 47 2.94 -2.32 23.04
N PHE A 48 3.03 -1.36 22.13
CA PHE A 48 2.56 -0.01 22.39
C PHE A 48 1.03 0.00 22.54
N LYS A 49 0.55 0.48 23.69
CA LYS A 49 -0.88 0.46 24.04
C LYS A 49 -1.68 1.63 23.49
N GLY A 50 -1.01 2.62 22.89
CA GLY A 50 -1.65 3.78 22.27
C GLY A 50 -1.98 3.53 20.80
N VAL A 51 -2.47 4.58 20.14
CA VAL A 51 -2.77 4.56 18.70
C VAL A 51 -1.52 4.90 17.90
N VAL A 52 -1.28 4.16 16.82
CA VAL A 52 -0.14 4.37 15.90
C VAL A 52 -0.64 4.30 14.46
N HIS A 53 -0.23 5.27 13.65
CA HIS A 53 -0.47 5.31 12.21
C HIS A 53 0.85 5.66 11.50
N HIS A 54 1.07 5.07 10.32
CA HIS A 54 2.01 5.64 9.36
C HIS A 54 1.33 6.84 8.70
N SER A 55 2.06 7.93 8.42
CA SER A 55 1.48 9.16 7.85
C SER A 55 0.70 8.92 6.55
N SER A 56 1.17 7.99 5.70
CA SER A 56 0.48 7.60 4.45
C SER A 56 -0.74 6.69 4.64
N PHE A 57 -1.07 6.27 5.87
CA PHE A 57 -2.23 5.45 6.25
C PHE A 57 -2.92 6.06 7.48
N TRP A 58 -3.05 7.39 7.48
CA TRP A 58 -3.86 8.10 8.47
C TRP A 58 -5.34 7.75 8.25
N PRO A 59 -6.15 7.59 9.31
CA PRO A 59 -7.58 7.35 9.16
C PRO A 59 -8.30 8.53 8.52
N ASP A 60 -9.40 8.26 7.83
CA ASP A 60 -10.25 9.30 7.23
C ASP A 60 -11.02 10.08 8.31
N GLU A 61 -11.37 9.42 9.42
CA GLU A 61 -11.97 10.09 10.57
C GLU A 61 -10.96 10.94 11.34
N GLU A 62 -11.43 12.05 11.89
CA GLU A 62 -10.59 12.94 12.69
C GLU A 62 -10.04 12.23 13.94
N VAL A 63 -8.71 12.20 14.07
CA VAL A 63 -8.04 11.71 15.27
C VAL A 63 -8.01 12.82 16.31
N ASN A 64 -8.95 12.81 17.25
CA ASN A 64 -8.93 13.76 18.37
C ASN A 64 -7.72 13.53 19.29
N VAL A 65 -6.83 14.52 19.34
CA VAL A 65 -5.59 14.54 20.14
C VAL A 65 -5.67 15.41 21.39
N LYS A 66 -6.83 16.03 21.68
CA LYS A 66 -7.00 16.89 22.86
C LYS A 66 -6.66 16.12 24.14
N ASN A 67 -5.80 16.72 24.97
CA ASN A 67 -5.31 16.15 26.23
C ASN A 67 -4.55 14.81 26.10
N LYS A 68 -4.06 14.46 24.90
CA LYS A 68 -3.21 13.29 24.67
C LYS A 68 -1.74 13.70 24.59
N ARG A 69 -0.86 12.76 24.96
CA ARG A 69 0.58 12.86 24.67
C ARG A 69 0.82 12.27 23.28
N CYS A 70 1.35 13.07 22.37
CA CYS A 70 1.55 12.70 20.96
C CYS A 70 3.04 12.63 20.64
N ALA A 71 3.39 11.81 19.65
CA ALA A 71 4.73 11.68 19.09
C ALA A 71 4.65 11.64 17.57
N VAL A 72 5.67 12.19 16.90
CA VAL A 72 5.88 12.10 15.45
C VAL A 72 7.31 11.60 15.27
N ILE A 73 7.48 10.61 14.39
CA ILE A 73 8.76 9.98 14.09
C ILE A 73 8.99 10.13 12.58
#